data_AF-A0A7K2HYS8-F1
#
_entry.id   AF-A0A7K2HYS8-F1
#
_cell.length_a   1.000
_cell.length_b   1.000
_cell.length_c   1.000
_cell.angle_alpha   90.00
_cell.angle_beta   90.00
_cell.angle_gamma   90.00
#
_symmetry.space_group_name_H-M   'P 1'
#
loop_
_entity.id
_entity.type
_entity.pdbx_description
1 polymer ?
#
loop_
_entity_poly.entity_id
_entity_poly.type
_entity_poly.pdbx_seq_one_letter_code
_entity_poly.pdbx_strand_id
1 'polypeptide(L)' 'MTQHPRTRDEIDAALATRSVEQIIAAVDAGHTMAGMPLTDRDKDAIRRIDSGETTIEQERQRILDEIAADRDSETPTEQ' A
#
# COMPACT_ATOMS: atom_id res chain seq x y z
N MET A 1 -23.99 -17.64 -20.45
CA MET A 1 -24.18 -16.88 -19.20
C MET A 1 -23.89 -15.43 -19.51
N THR A 2 -24.91 -14.60 -19.65
CA THR A 2 -24.76 -13.18 -20.02
C THR A 2 -24.48 -12.39 -18.75
N GLN A 3 -23.26 -11.87 -18.57
CA GLN A 3 -22.99 -10.91 -17.50
C GLN A 3 -23.82 -9.65 -17.78
N HIS A 4 -24.77 -9.35 -16.90
CA HIS A 4 -25.49 -8.07 -16.93
C HIS A 4 -24.48 -6.94 -16.67
N PRO A 5 -24.54 -5.82 -17.41
CA PRO A 5 -23.66 -4.69 -17.13
C PRO A 5 -23.98 -4.15 -15.74
N ARG A 6 -22.99 -4.17 -14.83
CA ARG A 6 -23.13 -3.58 -13.50
C ARG A 6 -23.40 -2.08 -13.66
N THR A 7 -24.38 -1.58 -12.93
CA THR A 7 -24.66 -0.15 -12.85
C THR A 7 -23.50 0.58 -12.18
N ARG A 8 -23.40 1.89 -12.42
CA ARG A 8 -22.33 2.71 -11.82
C ARG A 8 -22.36 2.68 -10.29
N ASP A 9 -23.57 2.66 -9.71
CA ASP A 9 -23.76 2.56 -8.25
C ASP A 9 -23.33 1.19 -7.70
N GLU A 10 -23.54 0.10 -8.44
CA GLU A 10 -23.04 -1.23 -8.06
C GLU A 10 -21.52 -1.33 -8.17
N ILE A 11 -20.92 -0.64 -9.14
CA ILE A 11 -19.46 -0.51 -9.24
C ILE A 11 -18.94 0.28 -8.04
N ASP A 12 -19.55 1.43 -7.73
CA ASP A 12 -19.13 2.28 -6.61
C ASP A 12 -19.32 1.58 -5.24
N ALA A 13 -20.40 0.82 -5.05
CA ALA A 13 -20.61 -0.01 -3.86
C ALA A 13 -19.63 -1.18 -3.76
N ALA A 14 -19.26 -1.81 -4.89
CA ALA A 14 -18.24 -2.85 -4.94
C ALA A 14 -16.82 -2.29 -4.72
N LEU A 15 -16.58 -1.04 -5.13
CA LEU A 15 -15.34 -0.30 -4.83
C LEU A 15 -15.27 0.08 -3.35
N ALA A 16 -16.40 0.49 -2.75
CA ALA A 16 -16.51 0.82 -1.34
C ALA A 16 -16.34 -0.38 -0.39
N THR A 17 -16.38 -1.61 -0.92
CA THR A 17 -16.30 -2.87 -0.16
C THR A 17 -15.14 -3.75 -0.60
N ARG A 18 -14.12 -3.20 -1.27
CA ARG A 18 -12.92 -3.99 -1.55
C ARG A 18 -12.31 -4.46 -0.24
N SER A 19 -12.15 -5.78 -0.10
CA SER A 19 -11.36 -6.34 0.99
C SER A 19 -9.94 -5.77 0.94
N VAL A 20 -9.30 -5.65 2.09
CA VAL A 20 -7.91 -5.18 2.20
C VAL A 20 -6.95 -5.94 1.28
N GLU A 21 -7.19 -7.24 1.09
CA GLU A 21 -6.38 -8.08 0.18
C GLU A 21 -6.57 -7.70 -1.30
N GLN A 22 -7.75 -7.25 -1.70
CA GLN A 22 -7.98 -6.72 -3.05
C GLN A 22 -7.33 -5.35 -3.25
N ILE A 23 -7.27 -4.52 -2.19
CA ILE A 23 -6.54 -3.26 -2.21
C ILE A 23 -5.05 -3.55 -2.39
N ILE A 24 -4.49 -4.43 -1.55
CA ILE A 24 -3.09 -4.85 -1.61
C ILE A 24 -2.75 -5.39 -3.00
N ALA A 25 -3.55 -6.32 -3.54
CA ALA A 25 -3.31 -6.89 -4.86
C ALA A 25 -3.34 -5.83 -5.98
N ALA A 26 -4.25 -4.86 -5.92
CA ALA A 26 -4.33 -3.79 -6.91
C ALA A 26 -3.12 -2.85 -6.84
N VAL A 27 -2.69 -2.47 -5.64
CA VAL A 27 -1.51 -1.60 -5.43
C VAL A 27 -0.24 -2.33 -5.84
N ASP A 28 -0.09 -3.61 -5.45
CA ASP A 28 1.06 -4.46 -5.80
C ASP A 28 1.17 -4.69 -7.30
N ALA A 29 0.05 -4.90 -7.99
CA ALA A 29 0.05 -5.02 -9.45
C ALA A 29 0.55 -3.74 -10.13
N GLY A 30 0.12 -2.56 -9.66
CA GLY A 30 0.59 -1.26 -10.17
C GLY A 30 2.09 -1.06 -9.97
N HIS A 31 2.57 -1.41 -8.78
CA HIS A 31 3.98 -1.35 -8.36
C HIS A 31 4.87 -2.34 -9.12
N THR A 32 4.39 -3.57 -9.31
CA THR A 32 5.04 -4.59 -10.12
C THR A 32 5.15 -4.17 -11.59
N MET A 33 4.11 -3.55 -12.17
CA MET A 33 4.18 -3.00 -13.53
C MET A 33 5.20 -1.87 -13.67
N ALA A 34 5.47 -1.13 -12.59
CA ALA A 34 6.54 -0.13 -12.52
C ALA A 34 7.93 -0.71 -12.21
N GLY A 35 8.05 -2.03 -12.07
CA GLY A 35 9.30 -2.72 -11.73
C GLY A 35 9.70 -2.60 -10.24
N MET A 36 8.78 -2.19 -9.37
CA MET A 36 9.02 -1.98 -7.94
C MET A 36 7.92 -2.67 -7.12
N PRO A 37 7.89 -4.02 -7.02
CA PRO A 37 6.85 -4.74 -6.28
C PRO A 37 6.81 -4.34 -4.80
N LEU A 38 5.64 -4.46 -4.16
CA LEU A 38 5.51 -4.13 -2.74
C LEU A 38 6.23 -5.15 -1.87
N THR A 39 6.90 -4.66 -0.82
CA THR A 39 7.46 -5.50 0.23
C THR A 39 6.37 -6.00 1.17
N ASP A 40 6.66 -7.03 1.97
CA ASP A 40 5.71 -7.51 2.98
C ASP A 40 5.42 -6.43 4.06
N ARG A 41 6.41 -5.58 4.36
CA ARG A 41 6.22 -4.45 5.28
C ARG A 41 5.23 -3.41 4.75
N ASP A 42 5.24 -3.16 3.44
CA ASP A 42 4.27 -2.26 2.80
C ASP A 42 2.85 -2.83 2.85
N LYS A 43 2.72 -4.15 2.63
CA LYS A 43 1.43 -4.84 2.73
C LYS A 43 0.87 -4.78 4.16
N ASP A 44 1.73 -4.97 5.16
CA ASP A 44 1.34 -4.86 6.57
C ASP A 44 0.96 -3.42 6.98
N ALA A 45 1.61 -2.41 6.39
CA ALA A 45 1.22 -1.01 6.55
C ALA A 45 -0.21 -0.76 6.06
N ILE A 46 -0.54 -1.28 4.87
CA ILE A 46 -1.90 -1.18 4.33
C ILE A 46 -2.93 -1.84 5.27
N ARG A 47 -2.60 -3.00 5.85
CA ARG A 47 -3.48 -3.71 6.80
C ARG A 47 -3.71 -2.93 8.09
N ARG A 48 -2.69 -2.30 8.66
CA ARG A 48 -2.83 -1.46 9.86
C ARG A 48 -3.65 -0.20 9.60
N ILE A 49 -3.54 0.37 8.40
CA ILE A 49 -4.37 1.52 7.99
C ILE A 49 -5.84 1.11 7.87
N ASP A 50 -6.10 -0.01 7.18
CA ASP A 50 -7.45 -0.53 6.97
C ASP A 50 -8.13 -0.92 8.29
N SER A 51 -7.39 -1.51 9.23
CA SER A 51 -7.91 -1.85 10.56
C SER A 51 -8.11 -0.64 11.49
N GLY A 52 -7.59 0.53 11.12
CA GLY A 52 -7.60 1.74 11.94
C GLY A 52 -6.59 1.73 13.09
N GLU A 53 -5.67 0.76 13.12
CA GLU A 53 -4.55 0.73 14.08
C GLU A 53 -3.60 1.92 13.89
N THR A 54 -3.43 2.33 12.62
CA THR A 54 -2.62 3.48 12.25
C THR A 54 -3.32 4.34 11.20
N THR A 55 -2.92 5.60 11.10
CA THR A 55 -3.33 6.50 10.02
C THR A 55 -2.31 6.49 8.88
N ILE A 56 -2.74 6.94 7.69
CA ILE A 56 -1.84 7.14 6.54
C ILE A 56 -0.67 8.06 6.92
N GLU A 57 -0.92 9.14 7.67
CA GLU A 57 0.15 10.07 8.05
C GLU A 57 1.17 9.44 9.00
N GLN A 58 0.73 8.61 9.94
CA GLN A 58 1.63 7.90 10.85
C GLN A 58 2.52 6.89 10.10
N GLU A 59 1.95 6.12 9.18
CA GLU A 59 2.72 5.16 8.37
C GLU A 59 3.67 5.90 7.41
N ARG A 60 3.23 7.02 6.81
CA ARG A 60 4.08 7.88 5.99
C ARG A 60 5.27 8.42 6.78
N GLN A 61 5.03 8.95 7.98
CA GLN A 61 6.12 9.47 8.81
C GLN A 61 7.10 8.36 9.20
N ARG A 62 6.60 7.17 9.58
CA ARG A 62 7.47 6.03 9.88
C ARG A 62 8.38 5.65 8.72
N ILE A 63 7.84 5.59 7.50
CA ILE A 63 8.63 5.27 6.31
C ILE A 63 9.70 6.34 6.04
N LEU A 64 9.36 7.63 6.23
CA LEU A 64 10.34 8.71 6.08
C LEU A 64 11.45 8.64 7.13
N ASP A 65 11.10 8.30 8.37
CA ASP A 65 12.06 8.12 9.47
C ASP A 65 12.99 6.92 9.20
N GLU A 66 12.46 5.81 8.67
CA GLU A 66 13.25 4.65 8.24
C GLU A 66 14.23 5.03 7.12
N ILE A 67 13.79 5.74 6.09
CA ILE A 67 14.65 6.21 4.99
C ILE A 67 15.74 7.16 5.49
N ALA A 68 15.41 8.04 6.45
CA ALA A 68 16.38 8.93 7.05
C ALA A 68 17.43 8.16 7.86
N ALA A 69 17.00 7.18 8.66
CA ALA A 69 17.90 6.33 9.45
C ALA A 69 18.84 5.49 8.58
N ASP A 70 18.32 4.90 7.49
CA ASP A 70 19.14 4.13 6.54
C ASP A 70 20.20 5.05 5.89
N ARG A 71 19.83 6.27 5.48
CA ARG A 71 20.79 7.24 4.92
C ARG A 71 21.88 7.64 5.91
N ASP A 72 21.51 7.87 7.17
CA ASP A 72 22.46 8.25 8.21
C ASP A 72 23.43 7.10 8.55
N SER A 73 22.98 5.85 8.40
CA SER A 73 23.80 4.64 8.59
C SER A 73 24.82 4.39 7.46
N GLU A 74 24.63 5.00 6.29
CA GLU A 74 25.57 4.94 5.15
C GLU A 74 26.69 6.00 5.20
N THR A 75 26.87 6.71 6.33
CA THR A 75 28.01 7.64 6.47
C THR A 75 29.32 6.88 6.24
N PRO A 76 30.09 7.22 5.19
CA PRO A 76 31.35 6.54 4.93
C PRO A 76 32.29 6.91 6.07
N THR A 77 32.81 5.89 6.74
CA THR A 77 33.98 6.05 7.59
C THR A 77 35.12 6.49 6.67
N GLU A 78 35.39 7.79 6.59
CA GLU A 78 36.65 8.30 6.05
C GLU A 78 37.80 7.74 6.89
N GLN A 79 38.60 6.86 6.29
CA GLN A 79 39.97 6.51 6.69
C GLN A 79 40.82 6.36 5.43
#